data_AF-A0A1F3E4H0-F1
#
_entry.id   AF-A0A1F3E4H0-F1
#
_cell.length_a   1.000
_cell.length_b   1.000
_cell.length_c   1.000
_cell.angle_alpha   90.00
_cell.angle_beta   90.00
_cell.angle_gamma   90.00
#
_symmetry.space_group_name_H-M   'P 1'
#
loop_
_entity.id
_entity.type
_entity.pdbx_description
1 polymer ?
#
loop_
_entity_poly.entity_id
_entity_poly.type
_entity_poly.pdbx_seq_one_letter_code
_entity_poly.pdbx_strand_id
1 'polypeptide(L)'
;MKKCLTHGCKNEAIAGNYCFTCISKKYRERHPVRSAYLNLKNNAKRRNKSFTLTFEQFESMCAETDYIRKKGHKKRSYTIDRIDEQGGYSIDNIQILTNSKNVKKFLDYRYNGGKMEFKTVTLKPAVIDNCPF
;
A
#
# COMPACT_ATOMS: atom_id res chain seq x y z
N MET A 1 5.70 -18.09 -29.84
CA MET A 1 4.78 -17.66 -28.77
C MET A 1 3.70 -16.76 -29.35
N LYS A 2 2.45 -16.90 -28.90
CA LYS A 2 1.33 -16.11 -29.43
C LYS A 2 1.38 -14.70 -28.85
N LYS A 3 1.23 -13.65 -29.67
CA LYS A 3 1.17 -12.26 -29.18
C LYS A 3 -0.16 -11.99 -28.46
N CYS A 4 -0.14 -11.09 -27.48
CA CYS A 4 -1.36 -10.62 -26.83
C CYS A 4 -2.26 -9.86 -27.82
N LEU A 5 -3.56 -10.16 -27.83
CA LEU A 5 -4.57 -9.50 -28.67
C LEU A 5 -4.95 -8.08 -28.21
N THR A 6 -4.45 -7.63 -27.05
CA THR A 6 -4.73 -6.25 -26.59
C THR A 6 -3.95 -5.26 -27.45
N HIS A 7 -4.66 -4.29 -28.03
CA HIS A 7 -4.06 -3.24 -28.86
C HIS A 7 -2.87 -2.57 -28.16
N GLY A 8 -1.73 -2.51 -28.86
CA GLY A 8 -0.48 -1.92 -28.35
C GLY A 8 0.28 -2.75 -27.30
N CYS A 9 -0.21 -3.94 -26.92
CA CYS A 9 0.51 -4.80 -25.98
C CYS A 9 1.67 -5.53 -26.67
N LYS A 10 2.87 -5.41 -26.08
CA LYS A 10 4.08 -6.08 -26.58
C LYS A 10 4.34 -7.45 -25.91
N ASN A 11 3.53 -7.81 -24.92
CA ASN A 11 3.71 -9.05 -24.16
C ASN A 11 3.13 -10.26 -24.90
N GLU A 12 3.63 -11.42 -24.52
CA GLU A 12 3.17 -12.71 -25.03
C GLU A 12 1.91 -13.18 -24.28
N ALA A 13 1.01 -13.83 -25.02
CA ALA A 13 -0.14 -14.49 -24.45
C ALA A 13 0.29 -15.80 -23.78
N ILE A 14 -0.10 -15.97 -22.52
CA ILE A 14 0.25 -17.16 -21.72
C ILE A 14 -0.93 -18.15 -21.73
N ALA A 15 -2.15 -17.65 -21.53
CA ALA A 15 -3.38 -18.44 -21.57
C ALA A 15 -4.39 -17.80 -22.53
N GLY A 16 -4.82 -18.54 -23.54
CA GLY A 16 -5.76 -18.08 -24.56
C GLY A 16 -5.20 -16.97 -25.47
N ASN A 17 -5.75 -15.77 -25.35
CA ASN A 17 -5.54 -14.65 -26.27
C ASN A 17 -4.82 -13.45 -25.62
N TYR A 18 -4.56 -13.50 -24.31
CA TYR A 18 -4.13 -12.34 -23.55
C TYR A 18 -2.93 -12.67 -22.63
N CYS A 19 -2.08 -11.67 -22.38
CA CYS A 19 -1.03 -11.78 -21.37
C CYS A 19 -1.61 -11.60 -19.96
N PHE A 20 -0.89 -12.05 -18.93
CA PHE A 20 -1.31 -11.94 -17.54
C PHE A 20 -1.60 -10.49 -17.12
N THR A 21 -0.79 -9.53 -17.57
CA THR A 21 -0.97 -8.11 -17.28
C THR A 21 -2.29 -7.57 -17.82
N CYS A 22 -2.65 -7.91 -19.06
CA CYS A 22 -3.90 -7.49 -19.69
C CYS A 22 -5.12 -8.15 -19.05
N ILE A 23 -5.02 -9.44 -18.69
CA ILE A 23 -6.07 -10.15 -17.95
C ILE A 23 -6.30 -9.48 -16.60
N SER A 24 -5.22 -9.22 -15.87
CA SER A 24 -5.26 -8.55 -14.57
C SER A 24 -5.84 -7.14 -14.67
N LYS A 25 -5.49 -6.37 -15.71
CA LYS A 25 -6.08 -5.04 -15.97
C LYS A 25 -7.60 -5.12 -16.18
N LYS A 26 -8.07 -5.99 -17.07
CA LYS A 26 -9.50 -6.20 -17.32
C LYS A 26 -10.25 -6.68 -16.08
N TYR A 27 -9.61 -7.49 -15.23
CA TYR A 27 -10.19 -7.88 -13.94
C TYR A 27 -10.39 -6.68 -13.02
N ARG A 28 -9.38 -5.81 -12.88
CA ARG A 28 -9.49 -4.60 -12.04
C ARG A 28 -10.54 -3.60 -12.53
N GLU A 29 -10.72 -3.50 -13.85
CA GLU A 29 -11.78 -2.67 -14.46
C GLU A 29 -13.18 -3.22 -14.15
N ARG A 30 -13.37 -4.54 -14.20
CA ARG A 30 -14.65 -5.19 -13.87
C ARG A 30 -14.96 -5.24 -12.37
N HIS A 31 -13.92 -5.35 -11.53
CA HIS A 31 -14.07 -5.50 -10.08
C HIS A 31 -13.24 -4.45 -9.32
N PRO A 32 -13.58 -3.16 -9.45
CA PRO A 32 -12.77 -2.07 -8.89
C PRO A 32 -12.72 -2.10 -7.36
N VAL A 33 -13.82 -2.44 -6.69
CA VAL A 33 -13.91 -2.53 -5.22
C VAL A 33 -13.02 -3.65 -4.70
N ARG A 34 -13.20 -4.86 -5.24
CA ARG A 34 -12.40 -6.04 -4.86
C ARG A 34 -10.92 -5.85 -5.15
N SER A 35 -10.58 -5.24 -6.28
CA SER A 35 -9.19 -4.88 -6.57
C SER A 35 -8.62 -3.89 -5.54
N ALA A 36 -9.39 -2.89 -5.11
CA ALA A 36 -8.93 -1.92 -4.13
C ALA A 36 -8.71 -2.57 -2.76
N TYR A 37 -9.61 -3.45 -2.33
CA TYR A 37 -9.48 -4.23 -1.11
C TYR A 37 -8.23 -5.12 -1.12
N LEU A 38 -8.00 -5.87 -2.20
CA LEU A 38 -6.83 -6.73 -2.33
C LEU A 38 -5.52 -5.91 -2.30
N ASN A 39 -5.51 -4.74 -2.93
CA ASN A 39 -4.36 -3.83 -2.85
C ASN A 39 -4.12 -3.35 -1.42
N LEU A 40 -5.16 -3.00 -0.67
CA LEU A 40 -5.06 -2.60 0.74
C LEU A 40 -4.49 -3.74 1.60
N LYS A 41 -5.04 -4.95 1.45
CA LYS A 41 -4.59 -6.17 2.16
C LYS A 41 -3.13 -6.51 1.85
N ASN A 42 -2.74 -6.46 0.57
CA ASN A 42 -1.36 -6.69 0.15
C ASN A 42 -0.39 -5.63 0.69
N ASN A 43 -0.82 -4.36 0.73
CA ASN A 43 -0.04 -3.28 1.34
C ASN A 43 0.14 -3.45 2.85
N ALA A 44 -0.90 -3.90 3.56
CA ALA A 44 -0.81 -4.22 4.99
C ALA A 44 0.18 -5.36 5.23
N LYS A 45 0.08 -6.44 4.45
CA LYS A 45 1.03 -7.56 4.49
C LYS A 45 2.46 -7.09 4.25
N ARG A 46 2.71 -6.31 3.19
CA ARG A 46 4.04 -5.76 2.86
C ARG A 46 4.63 -4.90 3.98
N ARG A 47 3.78 -4.20 4.75
CA ARG A 47 4.17 -3.34 5.87
C ARG A 47 4.16 -4.05 7.23
N ASN A 48 3.91 -5.37 7.26
CA ASN A 48 3.75 -6.16 8.48
C ASN A 48 2.72 -5.56 9.47
N LYS A 49 1.57 -5.12 8.96
CA LYS A 49 0.45 -4.61 9.77
C LYS A 49 -0.68 -5.64 9.85
N SER A 50 -1.31 -5.76 11.02
CA SER A 50 -2.48 -6.62 11.19
C SER A 50 -3.63 -6.14 10.29
N PHE A 51 -4.43 -7.09 9.82
CA PHE A 51 -5.51 -6.82 8.87
C PHE A 51 -6.72 -7.70 9.22
N THR A 52 -7.69 -7.11 9.92
CA THR A 52 -8.95 -7.76 10.33
C THR A 52 -10.15 -7.27 9.53
N LEU A 53 -9.99 -6.19 8.75
CA LEU A 53 -11.04 -5.64 7.89
C LEU A 53 -11.55 -6.67 6.87
N THR A 54 -12.84 -6.98 6.90
CA THR A 54 -13.46 -7.88 5.92
C THR A 54 -13.76 -7.17 4.60
N PHE A 55 -14.07 -7.95 3.56
CA PHE A 55 -14.41 -7.36 2.27
C PHE A 55 -15.75 -6.63 2.33
N GLU A 56 -16.72 -7.17 3.06
CA GLU A 56 -18.07 -6.63 3.23
C GLU A 56 -18.01 -5.29 3.97
N GLN A 57 -17.23 -5.21 5.05
CA GLN A 57 -16.99 -3.96 5.79
C GLN A 57 -16.34 -2.89 4.89
N PHE A 58 -15.36 -3.29 4.07
CA PHE A 58 -14.71 -2.41 3.12
C PHE A 58 -15.67 -1.93 2.02
N GLU A 59 -16.52 -2.81 1.51
CA GLU A 59 -17.50 -2.53 0.47
C GLU A 59 -18.56 -1.53 0.96
N SER A 60 -19.14 -1.74 2.14
CA SER A 60 -20.07 -0.79 2.77
C SER A 60 -19.45 0.58 2.94
N MET A 61 -18.22 0.65 3.48
CA MET A 61 -17.49 1.91 3.63
C MET A 61 -17.23 2.59 2.27
N CYS A 62 -16.91 1.82 1.22
CA CYS A 62 -16.72 2.37 -0.12
C CYS A 62 -18.01 2.96 -0.70
N ALA A 63 -19.15 2.33 -0.44
CA ALA A 63 -20.46 2.80 -0.89
C ALA A 63 -20.87 4.10 -0.17
N GLU A 64 -20.69 4.17 1.14
CA GLU A 64 -21.02 5.34 1.95
C GLU A 64 -20.21 6.60 1.58
N THR A 65 -18.93 6.41 1.24
CA THR A 65 -17.99 7.53 1.05
C THR A 65 -17.69 7.86 -0.41
N ASP A 66 -18.19 7.03 -1.33
CA ASP A 66 -17.88 7.12 -2.77
C ASP A 66 -16.37 7.04 -3.05
N TYR A 67 -15.67 6.21 -2.26
CA TYR A 67 -14.22 6.07 -2.31
C TYR A 67 -13.70 5.66 -3.69
N ILE A 68 -14.38 4.73 -4.36
CA ILE A 68 -13.92 4.13 -5.61
C ILE A 68 -13.86 5.16 -6.75
N ARG A 69 -14.78 6.11 -6.77
CA ARG A 69 -14.79 7.21 -7.76
C ARG A 69 -13.73 8.26 -7.45
N LYS A 70 -13.47 8.53 -6.17
CA LYS A 70 -12.58 9.61 -5.71
C LYS A 70 -11.14 9.17 -5.47
N LYS A 71 -10.84 7.87 -5.46
CA LYS A 71 -9.47 7.36 -5.27
C LYS A 71 -8.56 7.75 -6.43
N GLY A 72 -7.27 7.92 -6.15
CA GLY A 72 -6.28 8.28 -7.17
C GLY A 72 -5.02 8.89 -6.58
N HIS A 73 -4.19 9.46 -7.47
CA HIS A 73 -2.87 10.01 -7.13
C HIS A 73 -2.86 11.53 -6.93
N LYS A 74 -3.98 12.21 -7.15
CA LYS A 74 -4.04 13.68 -7.03
C LYS A 74 -4.15 14.10 -5.57
N LYS A 75 -3.77 15.34 -5.26
CA LYS A 75 -3.82 15.93 -3.91
C LYS A 75 -5.18 15.76 -3.21
N ARG A 76 -6.27 15.94 -3.97
CA ARG A 76 -7.66 15.85 -3.50
C ARG A 76 -8.26 14.43 -3.61
N SER A 77 -7.54 13.48 -4.18
CA SER A 77 -8.00 12.10 -4.26
C SER A 77 -8.01 11.44 -2.89
N TYR A 78 -8.96 10.53 -2.71
CA TYR A 78 -9.14 9.79 -1.47
C TYR A 78 -8.14 8.63 -1.35
N THR A 79 -7.73 8.39 -0.11
CA THR A 79 -6.89 7.29 0.33
C THR A 79 -7.43 6.76 1.65
N ILE A 80 -7.21 5.47 1.88
CA ILE A 80 -7.51 4.84 3.17
C ILE A 80 -6.27 4.95 4.04
N ASP A 81 -6.46 5.56 5.18
CA ASP A 81 -5.46 5.74 6.22
C ASP A 81 -5.91 5.05 7.51
N ARG A 82 -4.98 4.80 8.42
CA ARG A 82 -5.30 4.26 9.75
C ARG A 82 -5.58 5.41 10.70
N ILE A 83 -6.44 5.27 11.69
CA ILE A 83 -6.64 6.34 12.68
C ILE A 83 -5.41 6.39 13.59
N ASP A 84 -5.12 5.27 14.23
CA ASP A 84 -3.86 5.00 14.94
C ASP A 84 -2.82 4.33 14.03
N GLU A 85 -1.62 4.92 13.99
CA GLU A 85 -0.48 4.44 13.19
C GLU A 85 0.17 3.16 13.74
N GLN A 86 0.03 2.91 15.05
CA GLN A 86 0.55 1.70 15.69
C GLN A 86 -0.34 0.50 15.35
N GLY A 87 -1.66 0.69 15.35
CA GLY A 87 -2.67 -0.28 14.97
C GLY A 87 -2.63 -0.78 13.51
N GLY A 88 -3.43 -1.83 13.28
CA GLY A 88 -3.66 -2.45 11.98
C GLY A 88 -4.84 -1.87 11.20
N TYR A 89 -5.23 -2.55 10.13
CA TYR A 89 -6.46 -2.22 9.39
C TYR A 89 -7.63 -3.02 9.98
N SER A 90 -8.47 -2.35 10.75
CA SER A 90 -9.76 -2.83 11.25
C SER A 90 -10.84 -1.80 10.90
N ILE A 91 -12.12 -2.19 10.95
CA ILE A 91 -13.22 -1.26 10.66
C ILE A 91 -13.19 -0.02 11.57
N ASP A 92 -12.82 -0.20 12.84
CA ASP A 92 -12.76 0.88 13.84
C ASP A 92 -11.47 1.73 13.76
N ASN A 93 -10.46 1.28 13.01
CA ASN A 93 -9.16 1.96 12.90
C ASN A 93 -8.86 2.43 11.47
N ILE A 94 -9.84 2.45 10.57
CA ILE A 94 -9.67 3.01 9.21
C ILE A 94 -10.41 4.34 9.08
N GLN A 95 -9.85 5.23 8.27
CA GLN A 95 -10.49 6.48 7.88
C GLN A 95 -10.17 6.79 6.43
N ILE A 96 -11.03 7.56 5.78
CA ILE A 96 -10.76 8.09 4.45
C ILE A 96 -10.28 9.52 4.55
N LEU A 97 -9.09 9.75 4.00
CA LEU A 97 -8.47 11.06 3.94
C LEU A 97 -8.10 11.40 2.50
N THR A 98 -7.94 12.68 2.20
CA THR A 98 -7.29 13.09 0.96
C THR A 98 -5.79 12.85 1.05
N ASN A 99 -5.13 12.62 -0.08
CA ASN A 99 -3.66 12.48 -0.14
C ASN A 99 -2.94 13.61 0.60
N SER A 100 -3.37 14.86 0.46
CA SER A 100 -2.76 15.98 1.20
C SER A 100 -2.88 15.85 2.72
N LYS A 101 -4.04 15.38 3.21
CA LYS A 101 -4.28 15.23 4.64
C LYS A 101 -3.46 14.07 5.20
N ASN A 102 -3.37 12.97 4.46
CA ASN A 102 -2.54 11.83 4.83
C ASN A 102 -1.05 12.20 4.93
N VAL A 103 -0.52 12.94 3.94
CA VAL A 103 0.87 13.44 3.99
C VAL A 103 1.08 14.36 5.19
N LYS A 104 0.18 15.32 5.43
CA LYS A 104 0.27 16.21 6.59
C LYS A 104 0.28 15.42 7.90
N LYS A 105 -0.65 14.48 8.07
CA LYS A 105 -0.72 13.62 9.25
C LYS A 105 0.58 12.82 9.45
N PHE A 106 1.13 12.24 8.39
CA PHE A 106 2.39 11.50 8.47
C PHE A 106 3.56 12.39 8.91
N LEU A 107 3.63 13.63 8.40
CA LEU A 107 4.64 14.60 8.82
C LEU A 107 4.46 14.96 10.29
N ASP A 108 3.25 15.31 10.71
CA ASP A 108 2.94 15.65 12.11
C ASP A 108 3.28 14.48 13.05
N TYR A 109 2.95 13.25 12.68
CA TYR A 109 3.33 12.05 13.41
C TYR A 109 4.85 11.87 13.53
N ARG A 110 5.58 12.11 12.44
CA ARG A 110 7.05 11.99 12.42
C ARG A 110 7.72 13.05 13.30
N TYR A 111 7.23 14.29 13.30
CA TYR A 111 7.82 15.38 14.07
C TYR A 111 7.41 15.38 15.54
N ASN A 112 6.17 15.01 15.85
CA ASN A 112 5.63 15.11 17.22
C ASN A 112 5.51 13.77 17.95
N GLY A 113 5.48 12.64 17.24
CA GLY A 113 5.14 11.32 17.80
C GLY A 113 6.25 10.26 17.71
N GLY A 114 7.33 10.50 16.98
CA GLY A 114 8.45 9.58 16.87
C GLY A 114 9.58 9.92 17.84
N LYS A 115 9.68 9.21 18.98
CA LYS A 115 10.96 9.14 19.70
C LYS A 115 12.00 8.60 18.71
N MET A 116 12.90 9.44 18.20
CA MET A 116 14.08 8.95 17.50
C MET A 116 14.98 8.30 18.55
N GLU A 117 14.89 6.99 18.68
CA GLU A 117 15.88 6.23 19.43
C GLU A 117 17.20 6.26 18.66
N PHE A 118 18.08 7.18 19.03
CA PHE A 118 19.47 7.15 18.60
C PHE A 118 20.13 5.92 19.23
N LYS A 119 20.24 4.83 18.48
CA LYS A 119 21.13 3.72 18.86
C LYS A 119 22.55 4.15 18.56
N THR A 120 23.22 4.77 19.53
CA THR A 120 24.67 4.93 19.50
C THR A 120 25.30 3.55 19.64
N VAL A 121 25.84 3.03 18.54
CA VAL A 121 26.70 1.84 18.59
C VAL A 121 28.08 2.31 19.01
N THR A 122 28.44 2.12 20.27
CA THR A 122 29.83 2.30 20.72
C THR A 122 30.64 1.16 20.12
N LEU A 123 31.32 1.42 19.00
CA LEU A 123 32.31 0.50 18.46
C LEU A 123 33.45 0.41 19.47
N LYS A 124 33.69 -0.79 20.02
CA LYS A 124 34.92 -1.04 20.76
C LYS A 124 36.09 -0.81 19.79
N PRO A 125 37.12 -0.03 20.17
CA PRO A 125 38.30 0.11 19.32
C PRO A 125 38.84 -1.29 19.03
N ALA A 126 39.04 -1.59 17.75
CA ALA A 126 39.68 -2.84 17.36
C ALA A 126 41.06 -2.87 18.01
N VAL A 127 41.35 -3.91 18.79
CA VAL A 127 42.70 -4.21 19.23
C VAL A 127 43.47 -4.55 17.95
N ILE A 128 44.36 -3.64 17.54
CA ILE A 128 45.26 -3.87 16.40
C ILE A 128 46.36 -4.80 16.92
N ASP A 129 46.03 -6.07 17.12
CA ASP A 129 47.04 -7.09 17.41
C ASP A 129 47.79 -7.39 16.11
N ASN A 130 49.02 -6.88 16.05
CA ASN A 130 50.06 -7.19 15.08
C ASN A 130 49.78 -6.75 13.63
N CYS A 131 49.96 -5.45 13.38
CA CYS A 131 50.30 -4.96 12.05
C CYS A 131 51.78 -5.31 11.79
N PRO A 132 52.12 -6.21 10.83
CA PRO A 132 53.50 -6.59 10.58
C PRO A 132 54.16 -5.54 9.68
N PHE A 133 54.80 -4.55 10.30
CA PHE A 133 55.86 -3.75 9.67
C PHE A 133 57.18 -4.09 10.35
#